data_AF-A0A7W1CMN6-F1
#
_entry.id   AF-A0A7W1CMN6-F1
#
_cell.length_a   1.000
_cell.length_b   1.000
_cell.length_c   1.000
_cell.angle_alpha   90.00
_cell.angle_beta   90.00
_cell.angle_gamma   90.00
#
_symmetry.space_group_name_H-M   'P 1'
#
loop_
_entity.id
_entity.type
_entity.pdbx_description
1 polymer ?
#
loop_
_entity_poly.entity_id
_entity_poly.type
_entity_poly.pdbx_seq_one_letter_code
_entity_poly.pdbx_strand_id
1 'polypeptide(L)'
;MADRRRRPATGLGGVLVAAALLAACAVDQGVTTQRADLVVEQADTTSPAITDPAITDPDATDPDATDPVTTEPVTTDPAVTEPPTTDPPTTDPATSGPVTSTPPGSLLDLGTDKPARDYDEFIRAALRDIERWWAEQYPILYGAPFEPLRGGLYAGYPEREEPIPGCGPDEETTYDEIATFAAFYCPDGDFMAYDDGQDGVLYSLTSEFGQAIFGVVLAHEYGHAIQQRAGVLDADPATILTEQQADCFSGAWVARAANGEAPGVELTDQDIRSGLIAIITVRDPIGIDQFSPGGHGSAFDRVGAFQVGFTEGSGRCVGLIDDPLPLMPNVFTPGSADADGNADFGYANGQIVFFTVGDLNAFWAAALAGRSDEPFTPLAVVPFDDPATVECGDVVGDEQIGALFCPSTRQVFLDDPLARSRYGDFGDFAVAYMLAAAWSEAAQVAIGSPLRDEDRALVSDCFSGAWAATLVPGEDGASAAATSVIIEPGDLDEAIQTALAVGDDSSSEDVLGSPFEKIASFRAGVLGGVDACRDLVPD
;
A
#
# COMPACT_ATOMS: atom_id res chain seq x y z
N MET A 1 7.36 43.17 -31.99
CA MET A 1 6.23 42.21 -32.08
C MET A 1 6.78 40.83 -31.78
N ALA A 2 6.38 40.27 -30.64
CA ALA A 2 6.46 38.87 -30.19
C ALA A 2 6.84 38.87 -28.70
N ASP A 3 5.81 39.09 -27.88
CA ASP A 3 5.81 38.99 -26.43
C ASP A 3 5.61 37.51 -26.07
N ARG A 4 6.65 36.84 -25.54
CA ARG A 4 6.55 35.46 -25.04
C ARG A 4 6.21 35.53 -23.54
N ARG A 5 4.91 35.37 -23.25
CA ARG A 5 4.40 35.18 -21.89
C ARG A 5 4.95 33.88 -21.31
N ARG A 6 5.67 33.98 -20.20
CA ARG A 6 5.97 32.88 -19.28
C ARG A 6 4.64 32.41 -18.65
N ARG A 7 4.36 31.11 -18.69
CA ARG A 7 3.37 30.48 -17.81
C ARG A 7 4.03 30.23 -16.45
N PRO A 8 3.38 30.50 -15.31
CA PRO A 8 3.90 30.11 -14.01
C PRO A 8 3.72 28.60 -13.84
N ALA A 9 4.72 27.96 -13.24
CA ALA A 9 4.60 26.63 -12.66
C ALA A 9 3.62 26.70 -11.48
N THR A 10 2.57 25.89 -11.52
CA THR A 10 1.70 25.62 -10.38
C THR A 10 2.45 24.63 -9.49
N GLY A 11 3.01 25.12 -8.39
CA GLY A 11 3.49 24.24 -7.32
C GLY A 11 2.31 23.54 -6.67
N LEU A 12 2.45 22.25 -6.41
CA LEU A 12 1.62 21.52 -5.46
C LEU A 12 1.75 22.23 -4.12
N GLY A 13 0.72 22.98 -3.74
CA GLY A 13 0.58 23.50 -2.39
C GLY A 13 -0.13 22.44 -1.57
N GLY A 14 0.56 21.86 -0.59
CA GLY A 14 0.01 20.88 0.33
C GLY A 14 -1.29 21.37 0.97
N VAL A 15 -2.33 20.57 0.82
CA VAL A 15 -3.52 20.62 1.66
C VAL A 15 -3.43 19.41 2.59
N LEU A 16 -2.65 19.57 3.67
CA LEU A 16 -2.80 18.74 4.86
C LEU A 16 -4.16 19.10 5.48
N VAL A 17 -5.19 18.30 5.19
CA VAL A 17 -6.43 18.31 5.97
C VAL A 17 -6.12 17.62 7.29
N ALA A 18 -5.62 18.38 8.26
CA ALA A 18 -5.61 17.96 9.65
C ALA A 18 -7.07 17.98 10.16
N ALA A 19 -7.78 16.86 10.02
CA ALA A 19 -9.07 16.65 10.65
C ALA A 19 -8.87 16.38 12.16
N ALA A 20 -8.68 17.44 12.93
CA ALA A 20 -8.78 17.35 14.39
C ALA A 20 -10.26 17.23 14.79
N LEU A 21 -10.77 16.01 14.94
CA LEU A 21 -12.12 15.73 15.45
C LEU A 21 -12.08 15.49 16.97
N LEU A 22 -12.53 16.48 17.72
CA LEU A 22 -12.92 16.37 19.13
C LEU A 22 -14.43 16.07 19.20
N ALA A 23 -14.84 14.93 19.78
CA ALA A 23 -15.89 14.81 20.82
C ALA A 23 -16.53 13.41 20.98
N ALA A 24 -16.41 12.88 22.21
CA ALA A 24 -17.46 12.34 23.11
C ALA A 24 -18.58 11.39 22.60
N CYS A 25 -18.43 10.11 23.01
CA CYS A 25 -19.42 9.14 23.52
C CYS A 25 -20.68 8.76 22.71
N ALA A 26 -20.69 7.54 22.17
CA ALA A 26 -21.69 6.51 22.47
C ALA A 26 -21.09 5.10 22.23
N VAL A 27 -21.36 4.18 23.15
CA VAL A 27 -20.90 2.78 23.12
C VAL A 27 -22.10 1.94 22.71
N ASP A 28 -22.02 1.17 21.62
CA ASP A 28 -22.84 -0.05 21.49
C ASP A 28 -22.18 -1.12 20.60
N GLN A 29 -22.45 -2.37 20.95
CA GLN A 29 -21.81 -3.56 20.43
C GLN A 29 -22.55 -4.06 19.19
N GLY A 30 -21.90 -4.03 18.03
CA GLY A 30 -22.46 -4.49 16.76
C GLY A 30 -21.62 -4.15 15.53
N VAL A 31 -20.69 -3.21 15.65
CA VAL A 31 -19.73 -2.85 14.60
C VAL A 31 -18.42 -3.60 14.87
N THR A 32 -18.03 -4.55 14.01
CA THR A 32 -16.68 -5.17 14.07
C THR A 32 -15.56 -4.23 13.60
N THR A 33 -15.86 -2.97 13.28
CA THR A 33 -14.89 -1.88 13.16
C THR A 33 -15.03 -0.88 14.31
N GLN A 34 -14.66 -1.32 15.53
CA GLN A 34 -14.41 -0.35 16.59
C GLN A 34 -13.16 0.47 16.22
N ARG A 35 -13.30 1.79 16.19
CA ARG A 35 -12.20 2.75 16.07
C ARG A 35 -11.04 2.49 17.05
N ALA A 36 -9.81 2.48 16.55
CA ALA A 36 -8.61 2.32 17.39
C ALA A 36 -8.32 3.54 18.30
N ASP A 37 -8.74 4.75 17.92
CA ASP A 37 -8.59 6.00 18.69
C ASP A 37 -9.38 6.01 20.02
N LEU A 38 -10.35 5.11 20.20
CA LEU A 38 -11.20 5.06 21.40
C LEU A 38 -10.71 4.08 22.49
N VAL A 39 -9.67 3.28 22.22
CA VAL A 39 -9.16 2.26 23.17
C VAL A 39 -8.29 2.88 24.29
N VAL A 40 -7.74 4.07 24.07
CA VAL A 40 -6.78 4.72 24.99
C VAL A 40 -7.41 5.17 26.33
N GLU A 41 -8.73 5.42 26.38
CA GLU A 41 -9.37 5.98 27.58
C GLU A 41 -9.65 4.97 28.73
N GLN A 42 -9.47 3.66 28.54
CA GLN A 42 -9.84 2.66 29.58
C GLN A 42 -8.69 1.91 30.27
N ALA A 43 -7.43 2.24 30.02
CA ALA A 43 -6.31 1.61 30.72
C ALA A 43 -6.07 2.26 32.11
N ASP A 44 -6.96 2.02 33.08
CA ASP A 44 -6.68 2.34 34.49
C ASP A 44 -5.95 1.17 35.20
N THR A 45 -4.95 1.60 35.94
CA THR A 45 -3.88 0.91 36.65
C THR A 45 -4.29 -0.26 37.56
N THR A 46 -4.05 -1.52 37.14
CA THR A 46 -3.70 -2.60 38.09
C THR A 46 -2.83 -3.69 37.44
N SER A 47 -1.54 -3.73 37.76
CA SER A 47 -0.65 -4.85 37.40
C SER A 47 -0.98 -6.11 38.22
N PRO A 48 -1.18 -7.28 37.59
CA PRO A 48 -1.00 -8.56 38.26
C PRO A 48 0.48 -8.99 38.20
N ALA A 49 1.00 -9.47 39.33
CA ALA A 49 2.33 -10.05 39.41
C ALA A 49 2.40 -11.38 38.63
N ILE A 50 3.35 -11.48 37.69
CA ILE A 50 3.66 -12.71 36.97
C ILE A 50 4.57 -13.58 37.85
N THR A 51 4.13 -14.81 38.13
CA THR A 51 4.97 -15.89 38.67
C THR A 51 5.43 -16.78 37.52
N ASP A 52 6.75 -16.94 37.37
CA ASP A 52 7.40 -17.85 36.41
C ASP A 52 6.91 -19.30 36.54
N PRO A 53 6.53 -19.98 35.44
CA PRO A 53 6.48 -21.43 35.40
C PRO A 53 7.87 -22.02 35.12
N ALA A 54 8.21 -23.05 35.88
CA ALA A 54 9.46 -23.79 35.76
C ALA A 54 9.55 -24.56 34.43
N ILE A 55 10.68 -24.40 33.75
CA ILE A 55 11.11 -25.18 32.58
C ILE A 55 11.37 -26.64 33.01
N THR A 56 10.74 -27.59 32.32
CA THR A 56 11.15 -29.00 32.34
C THR A 56 11.54 -29.42 30.93
N ASP A 57 12.76 -29.94 30.83
CA ASP A 57 13.47 -30.34 29.61
C ASP A 57 12.96 -31.72 29.15
N PRO A 58 12.53 -31.91 27.89
CA PRO A 58 12.26 -33.24 27.37
C PRO A 58 13.52 -33.87 26.76
N ASP A 59 13.84 -35.06 27.27
CA ASP A 59 14.91 -35.96 26.85
C ASP A 59 15.00 -36.15 25.32
N ALA A 60 16.22 -36.04 24.80
CA ALA A 60 16.58 -36.37 23.43
C ALA A 60 16.56 -37.90 23.21
N THR A 61 15.86 -38.34 22.17
CA THR A 61 16.07 -39.67 21.56
C THR A 61 16.34 -39.52 20.06
N ASP A 62 17.50 -40.04 19.68
CA ASP A 62 18.10 -40.10 18.34
C ASP A 62 17.36 -41.08 17.40
N PRO A 63 16.97 -40.69 16.17
CA PRO A 63 16.58 -41.64 15.14
C PRO A 63 17.74 -41.96 14.19
N ASP A 64 18.08 -43.25 14.14
CA ASP A 64 19.04 -43.92 13.25
C ASP A 64 18.98 -43.44 11.79
N ALA A 65 20.17 -43.21 11.24
CA ALA A 65 20.42 -42.92 9.84
C ALA A 65 20.21 -44.15 8.95
N THR A 66 19.44 -43.99 7.87
CA THR A 66 19.47 -44.87 6.70
C THR A 66 19.74 -44.07 5.43
N ASP A 67 20.84 -44.39 4.75
CA ASP A 67 21.28 -43.78 3.49
C ASP A 67 20.25 -43.96 2.35
N PRO A 68 19.98 -42.93 1.54
CA PRO A 68 19.24 -43.11 0.29
C PRO A 68 20.17 -43.57 -0.84
N VAL A 69 19.75 -44.64 -1.50
CA VAL A 69 20.37 -45.21 -2.72
C VAL A 69 20.12 -44.27 -3.90
N THR A 70 21.20 -43.92 -4.61
CA THR A 70 21.16 -43.20 -5.89
C THR A 70 20.71 -44.11 -7.03
N THR A 71 19.68 -43.67 -7.77
CA THR A 71 19.35 -44.20 -9.09
C THR A 71 19.37 -43.07 -10.11
N GLU A 72 20.19 -43.22 -11.15
CA GLU A 72 20.35 -42.27 -12.25
C GLU A 72 19.08 -42.19 -13.12
N PRO A 73 18.76 -41.01 -13.69
CA PRO A 73 17.61 -40.87 -14.57
C PRO A 73 17.94 -41.38 -15.98
N VAL A 74 17.08 -42.26 -16.50
CA VAL A 74 17.09 -42.67 -17.91
C VAL A 74 16.32 -41.61 -18.71
N THR A 75 16.96 -41.08 -19.76
CA THR A 75 16.35 -40.19 -20.74
C THR A 75 15.45 -40.98 -21.70
N THR A 76 14.20 -40.56 -21.84
CA THR A 76 13.31 -40.98 -22.92
C THR A 76 12.63 -39.75 -23.52
N ASP A 77 12.82 -39.56 -24.84
CA ASP A 77 12.14 -38.52 -25.64
C ASP A 77 10.60 -38.63 -25.53
N PRO A 78 9.86 -37.51 -25.44
CA PRO A 78 8.42 -37.56 -25.52
C PRO A 78 7.97 -37.78 -26.97
N ALA A 79 7.24 -38.88 -27.18
CA ALA A 79 6.50 -39.12 -28.41
C ALA A 79 5.31 -38.14 -28.50
N VAL A 80 5.18 -37.49 -29.66
CA VAL A 80 4.01 -36.69 -30.02
C VAL A 80 2.81 -37.61 -30.22
N THR A 81 1.80 -37.49 -29.37
CA THR A 81 0.47 -38.08 -29.57
C THR A 81 -0.56 -36.97 -29.53
N GLU A 82 -1.30 -36.81 -30.64
CA GLU A 82 -2.43 -35.88 -30.71
C GLU A 82 -3.57 -36.32 -29.77
N PRO A 83 -4.29 -35.38 -29.15
CA PRO A 83 -5.40 -35.71 -28.27
C PRO A 83 -6.61 -36.24 -29.07
N PRO A 84 -7.38 -37.21 -28.53
CA PRO A 84 -8.59 -37.68 -29.17
C PRO A 84 -9.69 -36.60 -29.08
N THR A 85 -10.38 -36.37 -30.20
CA THR A 85 -11.63 -35.63 -30.24
C THR A 85 -12.75 -36.46 -29.63
N THR A 86 -13.24 -36.05 -28.47
CA THR A 86 -14.50 -36.54 -27.89
C THR A 86 -15.49 -35.40 -27.82
N ASP A 87 -16.61 -35.55 -28.55
CA ASP A 87 -17.75 -34.62 -28.49
C ASP A 87 -18.26 -34.48 -27.04
N PRO A 88 -18.65 -33.28 -26.59
CA PRO A 88 -19.18 -33.08 -25.25
C PRO A 88 -20.56 -33.77 -25.11
N PRO A 89 -20.90 -34.32 -23.94
CA PRO A 89 -22.21 -34.89 -23.69
C PRO A 89 -23.27 -33.80 -23.71
N THR A 90 -24.34 -34.03 -24.46
CA THR A 90 -25.53 -33.19 -24.48
C THR A 90 -26.31 -33.42 -23.18
N THR A 91 -26.18 -32.52 -22.22
CA THR A 91 -27.06 -32.45 -21.06
C THR A 91 -28.17 -31.44 -21.34
N ASP A 92 -29.43 -31.91 -21.32
CA ASP A 92 -30.61 -31.06 -21.34
C ASP A 92 -30.53 -30.02 -20.21
N PRO A 93 -30.93 -28.76 -20.44
CA PRO A 93 -30.88 -27.74 -19.40
C PRO A 93 -31.92 -28.06 -18.33
N ALA A 94 -31.44 -28.28 -17.10
CA ALA A 94 -32.28 -28.23 -15.92
C ALA A 94 -32.98 -26.87 -15.89
N THR A 95 -34.31 -26.91 -15.79
CA THR A 95 -35.15 -25.72 -15.71
C THR A 95 -34.98 -25.09 -14.33
N SER A 96 -33.98 -24.22 -14.19
CA SER A 96 -33.90 -23.26 -13.09
C SER A 96 -35.07 -22.29 -13.23
N GLY A 97 -35.87 -22.13 -12.17
CA GLY A 97 -36.90 -21.08 -12.13
C GLY A 97 -36.28 -19.69 -12.33
N PRO A 98 -37.08 -18.66 -12.62
CA PRO A 98 -36.56 -17.31 -12.81
C PRO A 98 -35.96 -16.82 -11.49
N VAL A 99 -34.64 -16.82 -11.40
CA VAL A 99 -33.93 -15.95 -10.47
C VAL A 99 -34.28 -14.54 -10.93
N THR A 100 -35.02 -13.79 -10.11
CA THR A 100 -35.17 -12.34 -10.29
C THR A 100 -33.80 -11.73 -10.04
N SER A 101 -32.91 -11.78 -11.03
CA SER A 101 -31.63 -11.09 -10.98
C SER A 101 -31.91 -9.60 -11.12
N THR A 102 -31.76 -8.88 -10.02
CA THR A 102 -31.63 -7.43 -10.03
C THR A 102 -30.56 -7.06 -11.06
N PRO A 103 -30.86 -6.20 -12.07
CA PRO A 103 -29.85 -5.80 -13.05
C PRO A 103 -28.62 -5.20 -12.37
N PRO A 104 -27.39 -5.49 -12.83
CA PRO A 104 -26.18 -4.85 -12.30
C PRO A 104 -26.30 -3.32 -12.30
N GLY A 105 -25.97 -2.70 -11.18
CA GLY A 105 -26.06 -1.25 -10.94
C GLY A 105 -27.46 -0.72 -10.58
N SER A 106 -28.46 -1.58 -10.37
CA SER A 106 -29.80 -1.15 -9.90
C SER A 106 -29.97 -1.19 -8.38
N LEU A 107 -28.89 -1.53 -7.65
CA LEU A 107 -28.83 -1.52 -6.18
C LEU A 107 -28.50 -0.15 -5.57
N LEU A 108 -28.05 0.80 -6.39
CA LEU A 108 -27.67 2.14 -5.95
C LEU A 108 -28.92 2.98 -5.60
N ASP A 109 -29.10 3.24 -4.31
CA ASP A 109 -30.10 4.11 -3.73
C ASP A 109 -29.50 5.50 -3.48
N LEU A 110 -29.86 6.43 -4.37
CA LEU A 110 -29.45 7.82 -4.29
C LEU A 110 -30.32 8.67 -3.36
N GLY A 111 -31.42 8.14 -2.80
CA GLY A 111 -32.44 8.94 -2.13
C GLY A 111 -33.23 9.83 -3.12
N THR A 112 -34.15 10.62 -2.58
CA THR A 112 -34.80 11.69 -3.36
C THR A 112 -33.96 12.97 -3.35
N ASP A 113 -34.09 13.73 -4.43
CA ASP A 113 -33.49 15.07 -4.57
C ASP A 113 -31.97 15.16 -4.30
N LYS A 114 -31.23 14.05 -4.51
CA LYS A 114 -29.76 14.03 -4.44
C LYS A 114 -29.14 15.15 -5.28
N PRO A 115 -28.24 15.97 -4.70
CA PRO A 115 -27.45 16.92 -5.47
C PRO A 115 -26.65 16.22 -6.57
N ALA A 116 -26.72 16.74 -7.79
CA ALA A 116 -25.96 16.20 -8.91
C ALA A 116 -24.45 16.37 -8.67
N ARG A 117 -23.69 15.31 -8.96
CA ARG A 117 -22.22 15.29 -8.91
C ARG A 117 -21.65 14.95 -10.28
N ASP A 118 -20.51 15.53 -10.62
CA ASP A 118 -19.84 15.28 -11.90
C ASP A 118 -19.36 13.82 -12.05
N TYR A 119 -19.16 13.12 -10.92
CA TYR A 119 -18.74 11.72 -10.86
C TYR A 119 -19.90 10.70 -10.74
N ASP A 120 -21.16 11.14 -10.72
CA ASP A 120 -22.33 10.26 -10.53
C ASP A 120 -22.44 9.17 -11.62
N GLU A 121 -22.12 9.51 -12.87
CA GLU A 121 -22.13 8.55 -13.98
C GLU A 121 -21.03 7.51 -13.84
N PHE A 122 -19.86 7.92 -13.34
CA PHE A 122 -18.75 7.02 -13.08
C PHE A 122 -19.07 6.03 -11.97
N ILE A 123 -19.62 6.47 -10.84
CA ILE A 123 -20.03 5.58 -9.74
C ILE A 123 -20.97 4.49 -10.26
N ARG A 124 -21.98 4.86 -11.07
CA ARG A 124 -22.91 3.89 -11.67
C ARG A 124 -22.22 2.91 -12.62
N ALA A 125 -21.23 3.36 -13.38
CA ALA A 125 -20.48 2.51 -14.29
C ALA A 125 -19.57 1.54 -13.52
N ALA A 126 -18.83 2.04 -12.52
CA ALA A 126 -17.98 1.26 -11.65
C ALA A 126 -18.77 0.18 -10.91
N LEU A 127 -19.88 0.53 -10.25
CA LEU A 127 -20.71 -0.44 -9.53
C LEU A 127 -21.28 -1.53 -10.43
N ARG A 128 -21.80 -1.15 -11.61
CA ARG A 128 -22.29 -2.11 -12.61
C ARG A 128 -21.20 -3.09 -13.03
N ASP A 129 -19.99 -2.58 -13.23
CA ASP A 129 -18.84 -3.39 -13.61
C ASP A 129 -18.37 -4.31 -12.47
N ILE A 130 -18.22 -3.79 -11.25
CA ILE A 130 -17.84 -4.56 -10.05
C ILE A 130 -18.81 -5.74 -9.85
N GLU A 131 -20.12 -5.48 -9.91
CA GLU A 131 -21.13 -6.55 -9.75
C GLU A 131 -21.06 -7.59 -10.87
N ARG A 132 -20.89 -7.17 -12.12
CA ARG A 132 -20.71 -8.09 -13.26
C ARG A 132 -19.45 -8.94 -13.06
N TRP A 133 -18.35 -8.30 -12.71
CA TRP A 133 -17.06 -8.97 -12.52
C TRP A 133 -17.15 -10.03 -11.43
N TRP A 134 -17.77 -9.70 -10.29
CA TRP A 134 -17.97 -10.69 -9.23
C TRP A 134 -18.96 -11.79 -9.60
N ALA A 135 -19.99 -11.51 -10.40
CA ALA A 135 -20.86 -12.54 -10.96
C ALA A 135 -20.09 -13.58 -11.81
N GLU A 136 -18.96 -13.17 -12.41
CA GLU A 136 -18.08 -14.02 -13.22
C GLU A 136 -16.98 -14.69 -12.38
N GLN A 137 -16.30 -13.94 -11.51
CA GLN A 137 -15.13 -14.43 -10.77
C GLN A 137 -15.50 -15.26 -9.54
N TYR A 138 -16.55 -14.90 -8.83
CA TYR A 138 -16.89 -15.58 -7.58
C TYR A 138 -17.13 -17.10 -7.77
N PRO A 139 -17.85 -17.56 -8.81
CA PRO A 139 -17.97 -18.99 -9.10
C PRO A 139 -16.65 -19.67 -9.48
N ILE A 140 -15.73 -18.94 -10.12
CA ILE A 140 -14.41 -19.47 -10.51
C ILE A 140 -13.54 -19.67 -9.27
N LEU A 141 -13.52 -18.68 -8.38
CA LEU A 141 -12.65 -18.64 -7.21
C LEU A 141 -13.17 -19.49 -6.05
N TYR A 142 -14.48 -19.49 -5.81
CA TYR A 142 -15.09 -20.10 -4.63
C TYR A 142 -16.03 -21.28 -4.93
N GLY A 143 -16.27 -21.59 -6.20
CA GLY A 143 -17.09 -22.75 -6.59
C GLY A 143 -18.59 -22.63 -6.27
N ALA A 144 -19.08 -21.42 -5.97
CA ALA A 144 -20.46 -21.12 -5.63
C ALA A 144 -21.00 -19.95 -6.48
N PRO A 145 -22.32 -19.86 -6.74
CA PRO A 145 -22.88 -18.71 -7.45
C PRO A 145 -22.66 -17.42 -6.64
N PHE A 146 -22.37 -16.32 -7.34
CA PHE A 146 -22.37 -15.00 -6.72
C PHE A 146 -23.80 -14.58 -6.36
N GLU A 147 -23.98 -14.03 -5.16
CA GLU A 147 -25.23 -13.41 -4.72
C GLU A 147 -25.04 -11.89 -4.64
N PRO A 148 -25.81 -11.05 -5.36
CA PRO A 148 -25.73 -9.60 -5.22
C PRO A 148 -26.10 -9.12 -3.81
N LEU A 149 -25.78 -7.87 -3.46
CA LEU A 149 -26.14 -7.29 -2.15
C LEU A 149 -27.66 -7.30 -1.96
N ARG A 150 -28.13 -7.83 -0.82
CA ARG A 150 -29.56 -7.89 -0.50
C ARG A 150 -30.10 -6.56 -0.02
N GLY A 151 -29.31 -5.81 0.75
CA GLY A 151 -29.70 -4.54 1.33
C GLY A 151 -29.44 -3.33 0.43
N GLY A 152 -28.67 -3.50 -0.64
CA GLY A 152 -28.40 -2.44 -1.62
C GLY A 152 -27.19 -1.58 -1.27
N LEU A 153 -27.05 -0.44 -1.93
CA LEU A 153 -25.92 0.48 -1.77
C LEU A 153 -26.41 1.92 -1.70
N TYR A 154 -25.99 2.66 -0.68
CA TYR A 154 -26.57 3.95 -0.34
C TYR A 154 -25.56 5.09 -0.47
N ALA A 155 -25.98 6.19 -1.11
CA ALA A 155 -25.25 7.46 -1.05
C ALA A 155 -25.67 8.23 0.20
N GLY A 156 -24.72 8.51 1.09
CA GLY A 156 -24.91 9.38 2.25
C GLY A 156 -24.51 10.82 1.94
N TYR A 157 -25.38 11.78 2.22
CA TYR A 157 -25.09 13.21 2.07
C TYR A 157 -25.96 14.02 3.05
N PRO A 158 -25.54 15.24 3.47
CA PRO A 158 -26.23 16.00 4.51
C PRO A 158 -27.70 16.29 4.21
N GLU A 159 -28.07 16.44 2.94
CA GLU A 159 -29.43 16.76 2.50
C GLU A 159 -30.33 15.53 2.32
N ARG A 160 -29.83 14.31 2.56
CA ARG A 160 -30.63 13.08 2.37
C ARG A 160 -31.76 13.02 3.40
N GLU A 161 -32.99 12.80 2.94
CA GLU A 161 -34.16 12.67 3.82
C GLU A 161 -34.49 11.20 4.14
N GLU A 162 -34.19 10.28 3.22
CA GLU A 162 -34.47 8.85 3.42
C GLU A 162 -33.46 8.20 4.36
N PRO A 163 -33.92 7.33 5.28
CA PRO A 163 -33.04 6.61 6.18
C PRO A 163 -32.13 5.65 5.40
N ILE A 164 -30.91 5.49 5.89
CA ILE A 164 -29.97 4.45 5.47
C ILE A 164 -30.01 3.37 6.57
N PRO A 165 -30.12 2.07 6.21
CA PRO A 165 -30.10 1.00 7.21
C PRO A 165 -28.84 1.08 8.10
N GLY A 166 -28.96 0.69 9.36
CA GLY A 166 -27.83 0.52 10.28
C GLY A 166 -27.31 -0.91 10.32
N CYS A 167 -26.16 -1.09 10.99
CA CYS A 167 -25.54 -2.40 11.21
C CYS A 167 -26.12 -3.20 12.37
N GLY A 168 -27.43 -3.05 12.58
CA GLY A 168 -28.17 -3.72 13.64
C GLY A 168 -29.66 -3.79 13.30
N PRO A 169 -30.41 -4.70 13.96
CA PRO A 169 -31.83 -4.83 13.73
C PRO A 169 -32.56 -3.54 14.10
N ASP A 170 -33.29 -2.97 13.12
CA ASP A 170 -34.04 -1.71 13.25
C ASP A 170 -33.16 -0.48 13.57
N GLU A 171 -31.87 -0.53 13.27
CA GLU A 171 -30.96 0.62 13.35
C GLU A 171 -30.92 1.41 12.04
N GLU A 172 -30.53 2.68 12.13
CA GLU A 172 -30.31 3.57 10.99
C GLU A 172 -28.91 4.17 11.09
N THR A 173 -28.22 4.30 9.95
CA THR A 173 -26.92 4.99 9.89
C THR A 173 -27.13 6.46 9.54
N THR A 174 -26.51 7.34 10.32
CA THR A 174 -26.50 8.78 10.10
C THR A 174 -25.43 9.20 9.08
N TYR A 175 -25.60 10.38 8.47
CA TYR A 175 -24.56 10.92 7.58
C TYR A 175 -23.22 11.14 8.30
N ASP A 176 -23.22 11.60 9.55
CA ASP A 176 -21.99 11.87 10.30
C ASP A 176 -21.16 10.59 10.55
N GLU A 177 -21.84 9.45 10.69
CA GLU A 177 -21.19 8.13 10.76
C GLU A 177 -20.61 7.73 9.39
N ILE A 178 -21.34 7.93 8.29
CA ILE A 178 -20.82 7.63 6.94
C ILE A 178 -19.59 8.49 6.63
N ALA A 179 -19.67 9.80 6.92
CA ALA A 179 -18.57 10.74 6.68
C ALA A 179 -17.32 10.42 7.51
N THR A 180 -17.47 9.71 8.63
CA THR A 180 -16.34 9.18 9.41
C THR A 180 -15.61 8.08 8.67
N PHE A 181 -16.34 7.11 8.11
CA PHE A 181 -15.76 5.90 7.52
C PHE A 181 -15.43 6.08 6.04
N ALA A 182 -15.87 7.16 5.41
CA ALA A 182 -15.86 7.39 3.96
C ALA A 182 -16.73 6.41 3.17
N ALA A 183 -16.60 5.11 3.40
CA ALA A 183 -17.53 4.08 2.97
C ALA A 183 -17.48 2.90 3.95
N PHE A 184 -18.48 2.02 3.89
CA PHE A 184 -18.43 0.76 4.61
C PHE A 184 -19.35 -0.28 3.95
N TYR A 185 -18.98 -1.55 4.09
CA TYR A 185 -19.86 -2.70 3.96
C TYR A 185 -20.37 -3.16 5.32
N CYS A 186 -21.67 -3.46 5.39
CA CYS A 186 -22.30 -4.02 6.56
C CYS A 186 -22.76 -5.47 6.31
N PRO A 187 -22.15 -6.47 6.99
CA PRO A 187 -22.60 -7.86 6.92
C PRO A 187 -24.05 -8.03 7.37
N ASP A 188 -24.40 -7.32 8.45
CA ASP A 188 -25.77 -7.24 8.95
C ASP A 188 -26.62 -6.37 8.03
N GLY A 189 -27.58 -7.00 7.36
CA GLY A 189 -28.38 -6.34 6.32
C GLY A 189 -27.80 -6.47 4.90
N ASP A 190 -26.53 -6.84 4.76
CA ASP A 190 -25.82 -7.03 3.47
C ASP A 190 -26.00 -5.83 2.54
N PHE A 191 -25.56 -4.66 3.02
CA PHE A 191 -25.61 -3.38 2.31
C PHE A 191 -24.29 -2.62 2.40
N MET A 192 -24.13 -1.60 1.57
CA MET A 192 -23.02 -0.65 1.65
C MET A 192 -23.52 0.78 1.74
N ALA A 193 -22.74 1.66 2.35
CA ALA A 193 -22.95 3.10 2.26
C ALA A 193 -21.63 3.80 1.94
N TYR A 194 -21.70 4.92 1.23
CA TYR A 194 -20.55 5.77 0.94
C TYR A 194 -20.88 7.25 1.11
N ASP A 195 -19.86 8.02 1.47
CA ASP A 195 -19.91 9.47 1.64
C ASP A 195 -19.94 10.19 0.28
N ASP A 196 -21.05 10.88 0.01
CA ASP A 196 -21.28 11.74 -1.14
C ASP A 196 -21.45 13.22 -0.74
N GLY A 197 -21.07 13.58 0.50
CA GLY A 197 -21.13 14.93 1.02
C GLY A 197 -19.99 15.81 0.48
N GLN A 198 -20.25 17.11 0.26
CA GLN A 198 -19.25 18.04 -0.29
C GLN A 198 -18.09 18.35 0.65
N ASP A 199 -18.33 18.16 1.95
CA ASP A 199 -17.31 18.35 2.99
C ASP A 199 -16.60 17.02 3.33
N GLY A 200 -16.98 15.94 2.66
CA GLY A 200 -16.47 14.59 2.84
C GLY A 200 -15.10 14.35 2.22
N VAL A 201 -14.36 13.39 2.77
CA VAL A 201 -13.02 13.05 2.28
C VAL A 201 -13.05 12.54 0.83
N LEU A 202 -14.05 11.73 0.47
CA LEU A 202 -14.18 11.19 -0.90
C LEU A 202 -14.45 12.29 -1.92
N TYR A 203 -15.25 13.30 -1.55
CA TYR A 203 -15.50 14.44 -2.43
C TYR A 203 -14.24 15.29 -2.60
N SER A 204 -13.50 15.56 -1.52
CA SER A 204 -12.25 16.32 -1.57
C SER A 204 -11.22 15.62 -2.46
N LEU A 205 -10.97 14.33 -2.20
CA LEU A 205 -10.03 13.54 -2.99
C LEU A 205 -10.47 13.46 -4.45
N THR A 206 -11.75 13.22 -4.73
CA THR A 206 -12.26 13.12 -6.11
C THR A 206 -12.13 14.44 -6.86
N SER A 207 -12.32 15.57 -6.16
CA SER A 207 -12.17 16.90 -6.75
C SER A 207 -10.71 17.21 -7.10
N GLU A 208 -9.75 16.66 -6.36
CA GLU A 208 -8.32 16.91 -6.55
C GLU A 208 -7.68 15.90 -7.52
N PHE A 209 -7.99 14.61 -7.37
CA PHE A 209 -7.29 13.52 -8.05
C PHE A 209 -8.17 12.74 -9.04
N GLY A 210 -9.47 13.02 -9.09
CA GLY A 210 -10.39 12.45 -10.08
C GLY A 210 -11.28 11.32 -9.55
N GLN A 211 -12.28 10.95 -10.35
CA GLN A 211 -13.39 10.08 -9.95
C GLN A 211 -13.02 8.62 -9.68
N ALA A 212 -11.84 8.16 -10.13
CA ALA A 212 -11.37 6.78 -9.92
C ALA A 212 -11.33 6.36 -8.45
N ILE A 213 -11.16 7.32 -7.54
CA ILE A 213 -11.19 7.12 -6.08
C ILE A 213 -12.46 6.40 -5.63
N PHE A 214 -13.64 6.78 -6.14
CA PHE A 214 -14.87 6.08 -5.80
C PHE A 214 -14.85 4.63 -6.27
N GLY A 215 -14.27 4.35 -7.44
CA GLY A 215 -14.16 2.98 -7.96
C GLY A 215 -13.27 2.11 -7.06
N VAL A 216 -12.14 2.65 -6.61
CA VAL A 216 -11.19 1.97 -5.71
C VAL A 216 -11.83 1.67 -4.35
N VAL A 217 -12.46 2.68 -3.73
CA VAL A 217 -13.11 2.52 -2.43
C VAL A 217 -14.27 1.53 -2.52
N LEU A 218 -15.14 1.65 -3.53
CA LEU A 218 -16.27 0.73 -3.69
C LEU A 218 -15.80 -0.70 -4.02
N ALA A 219 -14.72 -0.87 -4.79
CA ALA A 219 -14.16 -2.20 -5.03
C ALA A 219 -13.57 -2.83 -3.76
N HIS A 220 -12.99 -2.02 -2.87
CA HIS A 220 -12.56 -2.43 -1.53
C HIS A 220 -13.76 -2.87 -0.67
N GLU A 221 -14.83 -2.07 -0.58
CA GLU A 221 -16.04 -2.45 0.17
C GLU A 221 -16.67 -3.75 -0.35
N TYR A 222 -16.66 -3.94 -1.67
CA TYR A 222 -17.06 -5.22 -2.27
C TYR A 222 -16.16 -6.38 -1.85
N GLY A 223 -14.88 -6.13 -1.57
CA GLY A 223 -13.98 -7.11 -0.95
C GLY A 223 -14.55 -7.68 0.34
N HIS A 224 -15.09 -6.85 1.23
CA HIS A 224 -15.77 -7.32 2.44
C HIS A 224 -17.07 -8.08 2.15
N ALA A 225 -17.83 -7.64 1.15
CA ALA A 225 -19.01 -8.38 0.70
C ALA A 225 -18.63 -9.78 0.17
N ILE A 226 -17.49 -9.92 -0.50
CA ILE A 226 -16.94 -11.21 -0.94
C ILE A 226 -16.47 -12.05 0.24
N GLN A 227 -15.80 -11.46 1.22
CA GLN A 227 -15.40 -12.12 2.45
C GLN A 227 -16.60 -12.72 3.20
N GLN A 228 -17.70 -11.96 3.30
CA GLN A 228 -18.94 -12.47 3.90
C GLN A 228 -19.49 -13.68 3.15
N ARG A 229 -19.52 -13.62 1.80
CA ARG A 229 -20.03 -14.71 0.96
C ARG A 229 -19.14 -15.95 1.04
N ALA A 230 -17.82 -15.75 1.13
CA ALA A 230 -16.82 -16.79 1.24
C ALA A 230 -16.74 -17.41 2.65
N GLY A 231 -17.46 -16.86 3.64
CA GLY A 231 -17.42 -17.30 5.03
C GLY A 231 -16.15 -16.90 5.78
N VAL A 232 -15.38 -15.94 5.26
CA VAL A 232 -14.17 -15.40 5.90
C VAL A 232 -14.55 -14.63 7.17
N LEU A 233 -15.57 -13.78 7.09
CA LEU A 233 -16.00 -12.97 8.25
C LEU A 233 -16.62 -13.83 9.37
N ASP A 234 -17.19 -15.00 9.04
CA ASP A 234 -17.71 -15.95 10.03
C ASP A 234 -16.59 -16.55 10.91
N ALA A 235 -15.35 -16.53 10.43
CA ALA A 235 -14.18 -17.03 11.15
C ALA A 235 -13.52 -15.97 12.06
N ASP A 236 -13.99 -14.72 12.02
CA ASP A 236 -13.53 -13.59 12.83
C ASP A 236 -11.97 -13.43 12.83
N PRO A 237 -11.33 -13.35 11.64
CA PRO A 237 -9.90 -13.06 11.56
C PRO A 237 -9.62 -11.64 12.06
N ALA A 238 -8.35 -11.36 12.39
CA ALA A 238 -7.94 -9.99 12.72
C ALA A 238 -8.28 -9.03 11.56
N THR A 239 -8.81 -7.84 11.89
CA THR A 239 -9.29 -6.85 10.91
C THR A 239 -8.25 -6.56 9.83
N ILE A 240 -6.99 -6.36 10.19
CA ILE A 240 -5.89 -6.13 9.24
C ILE A 240 -5.77 -7.21 8.14
N LEU A 241 -6.13 -8.47 8.40
CA LEU A 241 -6.07 -9.54 7.41
C LEU A 241 -7.21 -9.43 6.39
N THR A 242 -8.41 -9.07 6.86
CA THR A 242 -9.56 -8.80 5.98
C THR A 242 -9.36 -7.52 5.19
N GLU A 243 -8.76 -6.49 5.79
CA GLU A 243 -8.42 -5.23 5.11
C GLU A 243 -7.42 -5.45 3.98
N GLN A 244 -6.33 -6.19 4.24
CA GLN A 244 -5.39 -6.57 3.18
C GLN A 244 -6.07 -7.31 2.02
N GLN A 245 -6.93 -8.28 2.32
CA GLN A 245 -7.62 -8.99 1.25
C GLN A 245 -8.58 -8.08 0.46
N ALA A 246 -9.27 -7.15 1.13
CA ALA A 246 -10.15 -6.18 0.48
C ALA A 246 -9.36 -5.20 -0.42
N ASP A 247 -8.23 -4.69 0.06
CA ASP A 247 -7.29 -3.87 -0.71
C ASP A 247 -6.76 -4.63 -1.93
N CYS A 248 -6.41 -5.92 -1.77
CA CYS A 248 -6.01 -6.78 -2.88
C CYS A 248 -7.13 -6.94 -3.92
N PHE A 249 -8.37 -7.20 -3.50
CA PHE A 249 -9.47 -7.26 -4.46
C PHE A 249 -9.71 -5.93 -5.19
N SER A 250 -9.54 -4.80 -4.49
CA SER A 250 -9.59 -3.48 -5.11
C SER A 250 -8.50 -3.29 -6.16
N GLY A 251 -7.26 -3.66 -5.85
CA GLY A 251 -6.14 -3.63 -6.79
C GLY A 251 -6.38 -4.48 -8.04
N ALA A 252 -6.92 -5.70 -7.86
CA ALA A 252 -7.28 -6.58 -8.97
C ALA A 252 -8.40 -5.99 -9.84
N TRP A 253 -9.32 -5.23 -9.24
CA TRP A 253 -10.33 -4.49 -9.99
C TRP A 253 -9.73 -3.36 -10.83
N VAL A 254 -8.84 -2.57 -10.23
CA VAL A 254 -8.17 -1.45 -10.90
C VAL A 254 -7.31 -1.94 -12.08
N ALA A 255 -6.54 -3.02 -11.92
CA ALA A 255 -5.74 -3.58 -13.01
C ALA A 255 -6.60 -3.99 -14.22
N ARG A 256 -7.74 -4.64 -13.97
CA ARG A 256 -8.70 -5.00 -15.01
C ARG A 256 -9.24 -3.75 -15.72
N ALA A 257 -9.62 -2.74 -14.96
CA ALA A 257 -10.16 -1.51 -15.52
C ALA A 257 -9.11 -0.73 -16.36
N ALA A 258 -7.86 -0.67 -15.89
CA ALA A 258 -6.74 -0.10 -16.63
C ALA A 258 -6.44 -0.87 -17.94
N ASN A 259 -6.64 -2.20 -17.94
CA ASN A 259 -6.50 -3.04 -19.13
C ASN A 259 -7.70 -2.97 -20.11
N GLY A 260 -8.69 -2.10 -19.84
CA GLY A 260 -9.88 -1.95 -20.69
C GLY A 260 -10.89 -3.09 -20.58
N GLU A 261 -10.77 -3.92 -19.54
CA GLU A 261 -11.63 -5.06 -19.28
C GLU A 261 -12.82 -4.71 -18.37
N ALA A 262 -13.01 -3.43 -18.03
CA ALA A 262 -14.15 -2.90 -17.28
C ALA A 262 -15.07 -2.03 -18.17
N PRO A 263 -15.98 -2.60 -18.99
CA PRO A 263 -16.82 -1.82 -19.88
C PRO A 263 -17.57 -0.66 -19.20
N GLY A 264 -17.30 0.56 -19.67
CA GLY A 264 -17.86 1.81 -19.14
C GLY A 264 -16.96 2.51 -18.09
N VAL A 265 -15.84 1.90 -17.74
CA VAL A 265 -14.80 2.43 -16.85
C VAL A 265 -13.48 2.42 -17.63
N GLU A 266 -12.90 3.59 -17.85
CA GLU A 266 -11.58 3.74 -18.45
C GLU A 266 -10.69 4.42 -17.42
N LEU A 267 -9.58 3.77 -17.05
CA LEU A 267 -8.61 4.31 -16.10
C LEU A 267 -7.31 4.63 -16.83
N THR A 268 -6.75 5.79 -16.54
CA THR A 268 -5.43 6.26 -16.99
C THR A 268 -4.37 6.03 -15.93
N ASP A 269 -3.10 6.25 -16.24
CA ASP A 269 -2.00 6.22 -15.26
C ASP A 269 -2.27 7.16 -14.07
N GLN A 270 -2.86 8.32 -14.35
CA GLN A 270 -3.27 9.27 -13.32
C GLN A 270 -4.35 8.66 -12.41
N ASP A 271 -5.31 7.93 -12.96
CA ASP A 271 -6.36 7.26 -12.18
C ASP A 271 -5.80 6.14 -11.30
N ILE A 272 -4.78 5.40 -11.78
CA ILE A 272 -4.07 4.39 -10.99
C ILE A 272 -3.35 5.06 -9.80
N ARG A 273 -2.67 6.19 -10.07
CA ARG A 273 -2.04 7.01 -9.02
C ARG A 273 -3.07 7.50 -8.00
N SER A 274 -4.24 7.95 -8.44
CA SER A 274 -5.34 8.36 -7.57
C SER A 274 -5.88 7.21 -6.71
N GLY A 275 -5.86 5.98 -7.23
CA GLY A 275 -6.16 4.77 -6.46
C GLY A 275 -5.19 4.57 -5.30
N LEU A 276 -3.88 4.71 -5.54
CA LEU A 276 -2.87 4.64 -4.47
C LEU A 276 -3.10 5.74 -3.41
N ILE A 277 -3.43 6.96 -3.84
CA ILE A 277 -3.75 8.07 -2.93
C ILE A 277 -4.95 7.74 -2.05
N ALA A 278 -6.00 7.11 -2.61
CA ALA A 278 -7.18 6.70 -1.84
C ALA A 278 -6.80 5.70 -0.74
N ILE A 279 -6.02 4.67 -1.08
CA ILE A 279 -5.54 3.66 -0.12
C ILE A 279 -4.67 4.29 0.97
N ILE A 280 -3.76 5.20 0.59
CA ILE A 280 -2.88 5.90 1.54
C ILE A 280 -3.66 6.83 2.48
N THR A 281 -4.76 7.43 2.01
CA THR A 281 -5.52 8.43 2.78
C THR A 281 -6.37 7.79 3.88
N VAL A 282 -6.87 6.57 3.66
CA VAL A 282 -7.73 5.85 4.61
C VAL A 282 -6.95 4.85 5.49
N ARG A 283 -5.64 5.10 5.69
CA ARG A 283 -4.77 4.32 6.59
C ARG A 283 -5.06 4.63 8.07
N ASP A 284 -4.57 3.76 8.96
CA ASP A 284 -4.62 4.05 10.39
C ASP A 284 -3.71 5.24 10.76
N PRO A 285 -4.06 6.00 11.82
CA PRO A 285 -3.12 6.93 12.43
C PRO A 285 -1.82 6.21 12.83
N ILE A 286 -0.71 6.95 12.77
CA ILE A 286 0.62 6.42 13.08
C ILE A 286 0.66 5.91 14.53
N GLY A 287 1.28 4.75 14.74
CA GLY A 287 1.48 4.15 16.06
C GLY A 287 0.29 3.36 16.62
N ILE A 288 -0.79 3.22 15.85
CA ILE A 288 -1.90 2.34 16.19
C ILE A 288 -1.51 0.89 15.91
N ASP A 289 -1.66 0.02 16.91
CA ASP A 289 -1.51 -1.42 16.70
C ASP A 289 -2.58 -1.91 15.72
N GLN A 290 -2.14 -2.36 14.55
CA GLN A 290 -2.98 -2.89 13.47
C GLN A 290 -3.80 -4.12 13.86
N PHE A 291 -3.46 -4.81 14.95
CA PHE A 291 -4.25 -5.92 15.48
C PHE A 291 -5.35 -5.48 16.44
N SER A 292 -5.43 -4.17 16.76
CA SER A 292 -6.59 -3.61 17.45
C SER A 292 -7.83 -3.78 16.57
N PRO A 293 -9.02 -4.01 17.16
CA PRO A 293 -10.27 -3.97 16.41
C PRO A 293 -10.33 -2.71 15.54
N GLY A 294 -10.79 -2.85 14.29
CA GLY A 294 -10.91 -1.73 13.34
C GLY A 294 -9.59 -1.18 12.79
N GLY A 295 -8.45 -1.86 13.01
CA GLY A 295 -7.17 -1.48 12.40
C GLY A 295 -7.14 -1.78 10.90
N HIS A 296 -6.94 -0.75 10.07
CA HIS A 296 -6.75 -0.84 8.62
C HIS A 296 -5.29 -1.17 8.25
N GLY A 297 -4.34 -0.81 9.12
CA GLY A 297 -2.90 -0.94 8.89
C GLY A 297 -2.23 0.31 8.34
N SER A 298 -0.91 0.21 8.17
CA SER A 298 -0.07 1.28 7.64
C SER A 298 -0.28 1.49 6.13
N ALA A 299 0.11 2.65 5.58
CA ALA A 299 0.08 2.85 4.14
C ALA A 299 0.93 1.80 3.41
N PHE A 300 2.08 1.44 3.98
CA PHE A 300 2.97 0.42 3.43
C PHE A 300 2.26 -0.94 3.29
N ASP A 301 1.53 -1.39 4.30
CA ASP A 301 0.82 -2.69 4.32
C ASP A 301 -0.42 -2.69 3.41
N ARG A 302 -1.08 -1.55 3.28
CA ARG A 302 -2.30 -1.41 2.47
C ARG A 302 -2.02 -1.25 0.98
N VAL A 303 -1.13 -0.33 0.62
CA VAL A 303 -0.60 -0.23 -0.75
C VAL A 303 0.06 -1.54 -1.13
N GLY A 304 0.83 -2.08 -0.19
CA GLY A 304 0.97 -3.48 0.11
C GLY A 304 0.16 -4.48 -0.70
N ALA A 305 -1.02 -4.74 -0.15
CA ALA A 305 -1.97 -5.70 -0.66
C ALA A 305 -2.67 -5.22 -1.95
N PHE A 306 -2.92 -3.92 -2.10
CA PHE A 306 -3.45 -3.35 -3.34
C PHE A 306 -2.57 -3.70 -4.55
N GLN A 307 -1.25 -3.55 -4.43
CA GLN A 307 -0.34 -3.87 -5.53
C GLN A 307 -0.33 -5.37 -5.86
N VAL A 308 -0.39 -6.24 -4.85
CA VAL A 308 -0.49 -7.70 -5.06
C VAL A 308 -1.73 -8.04 -5.87
N GLY A 309 -2.86 -7.42 -5.55
CA GLY A 309 -4.07 -7.58 -6.34
C GLY A 309 -3.94 -7.09 -7.77
N PHE A 310 -3.31 -5.93 -7.94
CA PHE A 310 -3.13 -5.31 -9.25
C PHE A 310 -2.19 -6.14 -10.15
N THR A 311 -1.11 -6.71 -9.61
CA THR A 311 -0.12 -7.46 -10.39
C THR A 311 -0.44 -8.95 -10.53
N GLU A 312 -0.98 -9.58 -9.48
CA GLU A 312 -1.21 -11.03 -9.44
C GLU A 312 -2.69 -11.42 -9.63
N GLY A 313 -3.61 -10.46 -9.55
CA GLY A 313 -5.04 -10.65 -9.74
C GLY A 313 -5.77 -11.26 -8.55
N SER A 314 -7.10 -11.34 -8.66
CA SER A 314 -8.00 -11.77 -7.56
C SER A 314 -7.76 -13.20 -7.08
N GLY A 315 -7.12 -14.05 -7.89
CA GLY A 315 -6.73 -15.40 -7.50
C GLY A 315 -5.73 -15.43 -6.34
N ARG A 316 -4.71 -14.55 -6.35
CA ARG A 316 -3.75 -14.44 -5.23
C ARG A 316 -4.43 -13.91 -3.96
N CYS A 317 -5.37 -12.98 -4.12
CA CYS A 317 -6.09 -12.36 -3.01
C CYS A 317 -6.87 -13.37 -2.17
N VAL A 318 -7.43 -14.42 -2.77
CA VAL A 318 -8.13 -15.51 -2.04
C VAL A 318 -7.22 -16.12 -0.96
N GLY A 319 -5.93 -16.31 -1.27
CA GLY A 319 -4.97 -16.93 -0.37
C GLY A 319 -4.48 -16.02 0.76
N LEU A 320 -4.78 -14.72 0.77
CA LEU A 320 -4.23 -13.78 1.76
C LEU A 320 -4.72 -14.01 3.19
N ILE A 321 -5.85 -14.70 3.38
CA ILE A 321 -6.33 -15.04 4.73
C ILE A 321 -5.47 -16.15 5.35
N ASP A 322 -5.04 -17.12 4.53
CA ASP A 322 -4.22 -18.26 4.98
C ASP A 322 -2.71 -17.97 4.90
N ASP A 323 -2.30 -17.12 3.96
CA ASP A 323 -0.91 -16.72 3.68
C ASP A 323 -0.85 -15.18 3.49
N PRO A 324 -0.95 -14.42 4.60
CA PRO A 324 -0.99 -12.97 4.58
C PRO A 324 0.35 -12.36 4.19
N LEU A 325 0.35 -11.10 3.75
CA LEU A 325 1.60 -10.40 3.51
C LEU A 325 2.29 -10.08 4.83
N PRO A 326 3.63 -9.99 4.84
CA PRO A 326 4.36 -9.49 5.98
C PRO A 326 3.85 -8.10 6.35
N LEU A 327 3.55 -7.92 7.64
CA LEU A 327 3.13 -6.64 8.18
C LEU A 327 4.30 -5.93 8.85
N MET A 328 4.34 -4.61 8.70
CA MET A 328 5.35 -3.80 9.35
C MET A 328 5.02 -3.58 10.84
N PRO A 329 6.03 -3.49 11.73
CA PRO A 329 5.80 -3.10 13.12
C PRO A 329 5.27 -1.66 13.19
N ASN A 330 4.15 -1.45 13.89
CA ASN A 330 3.54 -0.12 14.08
C ASN A 330 3.55 0.34 15.55
N VAL A 331 4.59 -0.06 16.31
CA VAL A 331 4.73 0.31 17.73
C VAL A 331 5.96 1.19 17.94
N PHE A 332 5.74 2.36 18.52
CA PHE A 332 6.80 3.33 18.80
C PHE A 332 7.81 2.82 19.82
N THR A 333 9.07 3.19 19.65
CA THR A 333 10.03 3.04 20.73
C THR A 333 9.82 4.06 21.85
N PRO A 334 10.33 3.79 23.08
CA PRO A 334 10.09 4.69 24.21
C PRO A 334 10.59 6.11 23.96
N GLY A 335 9.65 7.05 23.79
CA GLY A 335 9.92 8.48 23.63
C GLY A 335 9.87 9.00 22.19
N SER A 336 9.62 8.15 21.18
CA SER A 336 9.45 8.58 19.77
C SER A 336 8.02 9.02 19.44
N ALA A 337 7.03 8.55 20.20
CA ALA A 337 5.61 8.86 19.97
C ALA A 337 5.27 10.35 20.03
N ASP A 338 5.94 11.15 20.87
CA ASP A 338 5.68 12.59 20.99
C ASP A 338 6.04 13.38 19.70
N ALA A 339 6.84 12.77 18.83
CA ALA A 339 7.24 13.31 17.53
C ALA A 339 6.67 12.49 16.37
N ASP A 340 5.67 11.63 16.62
CA ASP A 340 5.13 10.71 15.61
C ASP A 340 6.23 9.90 14.90
N GLY A 341 7.27 9.48 15.63
CA GLY A 341 8.39 8.70 15.09
C GLY A 341 9.50 9.53 14.45
N ASN A 342 9.24 10.80 14.13
CA ASN A 342 10.15 11.62 13.34
C ASN A 342 11.38 12.07 14.13
N ALA A 343 12.57 11.88 13.54
CA ALA A 343 13.79 12.53 14.00
C ALA A 343 13.87 14.01 13.61
N ASP A 344 14.67 14.78 14.36
CA ASP A 344 14.92 16.19 14.05
C ASP A 344 15.60 16.36 12.67
N PHE A 345 15.08 17.27 11.84
CA PHE A 345 15.76 17.67 10.63
C PHE A 345 17.12 18.33 10.93
N GLY A 346 18.17 17.88 10.25
CA GLY A 346 19.45 18.58 10.20
C GLY A 346 20.66 17.67 10.06
N TYR A 347 21.83 18.28 10.24
CA TYR A 347 23.14 17.72 9.89
C TYR A 347 24.04 17.44 11.10
N ALA A 348 23.60 17.80 12.31
CA ALA A 348 24.34 17.57 13.53
C ALA A 348 24.10 16.14 14.06
N ASN A 349 24.95 15.70 14.99
CA ASN A 349 24.81 14.39 15.63
C ASN A 349 23.40 14.24 16.25
N GLY A 350 22.71 13.14 15.94
CA GLY A 350 21.35 12.85 16.36
C GLY A 350 20.25 13.39 15.44
N GLN A 351 20.60 14.05 14.32
CA GLN A 351 19.64 14.55 13.33
C GLN A 351 19.64 13.67 12.08
N ILE A 352 18.51 13.65 11.36
CA ILE A 352 18.22 12.70 10.26
C ILE A 352 19.33 12.60 9.22
N VAL A 353 19.88 13.72 8.73
CA VAL A 353 20.92 13.67 7.69
C VAL A 353 22.21 13.07 8.24
N PHE A 354 22.56 13.36 9.50
CA PHE A 354 23.82 12.88 10.06
C PHE A 354 23.85 11.37 10.22
N PHE A 355 22.84 10.78 10.86
CA PHE A 355 22.86 9.34 11.13
C PHE A 355 22.56 8.53 9.87
N THR A 356 21.69 9.01 8.98
CA THR A 356 21.40 8.32 7.70
C THR A 356 22.65 8.22 6.83
N VAL A 357 23.47 9.28 6.77
CA VAL A 357 24.75 9.26 6.05
C VAL A 357 25.74 8.27 6.66
N GLY A 358 25.80 8.22 7.99
CA GLY A 358 26.65 7.25 8.70
C GLY A 358 26.22 5.81 8.41
N ASP A 359 24.92 5.57 8.44
CA ASP A 359 24.32 4.25 8.25
C ASP A 359 24.45 3.75 6.81
N LEU A 360 24.06 4.56 5.82
CA LEU A 360 24.19 4.22 4.40
C LEU A 360 25.64 3.89 4.01
N ASN A 361 26.61 4.62 4.55
CA ASN A 361 28.03 4.33 4.34
C ASN A 361 28.43 2.97 4.92
N ALA A 362 27.92 2.61 6.11
CA ALA A 362 28.19 1.32 6.74
C ALA A 362 27.49 0.18 5.98
N PHE A 363 26.22 0.36 5.62
CA PHE A 363 25.43 -0.59 4.85
C PHE A 363 26.12 -0.93 3.52
N TRP A 364 26.45 0.06 2.69
CA TRP A 364 27.06 -0.20 1.39
C TRP A 364 28.49 -0.73 1.47
N ALA A 365 29.26 -0.35 2.49
CA ALA A 365 30.55 -0.99 2.77
C ALA A 365 30.43 -2.48 3.06
N ALA A 366 29.39 -2.90 3.79
CA ALA A 366 29.12 -4.30 4.06
C ALA A 366 28.50 -5.03 2.85
N ALA A 367 27.50 -4.42 2.20
CA ALA A 367 26.77 -5.01 1.08
C ALA A 367 27.68 -5.27 -0.13
N LEU A 368 28.64 -4.38 -0.40
CA LEU A 368 29.57 -4.55 -1.53
C LEU A 368 30.86 -5.29 -1.18
N ALA A 369 31.07 -5.66 0.08
CA ALA A 369 32.26 -6.38 0.51
C ALA A 369 32.41 -7.71 -0.25
N GLY A 370 33.44 -7.80 -1.09
CA GLY A 370 33.69 -8.98 -1.93
C GLY A 370 32.76 -9.13 -3.14
N ARG A 371 31.91 -8.14 -3.41
CA ARG A 371 31.00 -8.08 -4.57
C ARG A 371 31.40 -7.01 -5.59
N SER A 372 32.26 -6.06 -5.21
CA SER A 372 32.88 -5.08 -6.11
C SER A 372 34.39 -5.26 -6.18
N ASP A 373 34.99 -4.79 -7.28
CA ASP A 373 36.46 -4.82 -7.47
C ASP A 373 37.19 -3.91 -6.47
N GLU A 374 36.55 -2.84 -6.02
CA GLU A 374 37.08 -1.86 -5.07
C GLU A 374 36.15 -1.72 -3.86
N PRO A 375 36.68 -1.51 -2.63
CA PRO A 375 35.85 -1.25 -1.46
C PRO A 375 34.98 0.00 -1.62
N PHE A 376 33.75 -0.07 -1.12
CA PHE A 376 32.89 1.12 -1.07
C PHE A 376 33.56 2.20 -0.20
N THR A 377 33.79 3.35 -0.79
CA THR A 377 34.42 4.48 -0.11
C THR A 377 33.34 5.38 0.45
N PRO A 378 33.42 5.78 1.73
CA PRO A 378 32.40 6.64 2.34
C PRO A 378 32.17 7.92 1.57
N LEU A 379 30.90 8.28 1.39
CA LEU A 379 30.46 9.52 0.77
C LEU A 379 30.14 10.57 1.84
N ALA A 380 30.21 11.84 1.44
CA ALA A 380 29.81 12.97 2.28
C ALA A 380 28.68 13.77 1.62
N VAL A 381 27.72 14.24 2.43
CA VAL A 381 26.67 15.15 1.95
C VAL A 381 27.19 16.58 1.89
N VAL A 382 26.85 17.27 0.80
CA VAL A 382 27.03 18.71 0.60
C VAL A 382 25.65 19.31 0.33
N PRO A 383 25.03 19.99 1.29
CA PRO A 383 23.76 20.66 1.03
C PRO A 383 23.97 21.86 0.10
N PHE A 384 22.99 22.12 -0.75
CA PHE A 384 22.94 23.32 -1.58
C PHE A 384 21.55 23.97 -1.54
N ASP A 385 21.53 25.29 -1.70
CA ASP A 385 20.29 26.09 -1.80
C ASP A 385 19.92 26.44 -3.25
N ASP A 386 20.91 26.43 -4.16
CA ASP A 386 20.75 26.76 -5.58
C ASP A 386 21.47 25.70 -6.42
N PRO A 387 20.76 24.97 -7.30
CA PRO A 387 21.36 23.98 -8.20
C PRO A 387 22.55 24.51 -9.01
N ALA A 388 22.59 25.82 -9.30
CA ALA A 388 23.70 26.44 -10.02
C ALA A 388 25.03 26.43 -9.23
N THR A 389 25.00 26.12 -7.93
CA THR A 389 26.18 26.04 -7.06
C THR A 389 26.79 24.64 -6.97
N VAL A 390 26.15 23.64 -7.57
CA VAL A 390 26.66 22.27 -7.63
C VAL A 390 27.87 22.22 -8.58
N GLU A 391 29.07 22.09 -8.01
CA GLU A 391 30.32 21.97 -8.76
C GLU A 391 30.68 20.50 -9.01
N CYS A 392 29.94 19.84 -9.91
CA CYS A 392 30.22 18.48 -10.35
C CYS A 392 29.94 18.30 -11.85
N GLY A 393 30.91 17.75 -12.59
CA GLY A 393 30.80 17.57 -14.05
C GLY A 393 30.20 16.23 -14.48
N ASP A 394 29.97 15.32 -13.54
CA ASP A 394 29.60 13.93 -13.75
C ASP A 394 28.52 13.46 -12.78
N VAL A 395 27.55 14.32 -12.44
CA VAL A 395 26.42 13.97 -11.55
C VAL A 395 25.62 12.77 -12.08
N VAL A 396 25.15 11.95 -11.14
CA VAL A 396 24.33 10.76 -11.36
C VAL A 396 23.11 10.84 -10.43
N GLY A 397 21.95 10.42 -10.94
CA GLY A 397 20.65 10.58 -10.29
C GLY A 397 19.80 11.65 -10.96
N ASP A 398 18.59 11.83 -10.46
CA ASP A 398 17.61 12.79 -11.00
C ASP A 398 17.32 13.91 -10.00
N GLU A 399 17.13 15.12 -10.50
CA GLU A 399 16.91 16.31 -9.68
C GLU A 399 15.56 16.28 -8.94
N GLN A 400 14.57 15.53 -9.43
CA GLN A 400 13.26 15.39 -8.78
C GLN A 400 13.34 14.62 -7.45
N ILE A 401 14.31 13.73 -7.32
CA ILE A 401 14.62 13.04 -6.05
C ILE A 401 15.24 14.02 -5.05
N GLY A 402 15.95 15.05 -5.53
CA GLY A 402 16.56 16.09 -4.69
C GLY A 402 17.88 15.70 -4.02
N ALA A 403 18.47 14.55 -4.39
CA ALA A 403 19.80 14.16 -3.98
C ALA A 403 20.59 13.58 -5.17
N LEU A 404 21.76 14.16 -5.46
CA LEU A 404 22.56 13.83 -6.64
C LEU A 404 23.95 13.32 -6.24
N PHE A 405 24.35 12.17 -6.76
CA PHE A 405 25.69 11.61 -6.51
C PHE A 405 26.72 12.16 -7.50
N CYS A 406 27.88 12.57 -7.01
CA CYS A 406 29.02 12.97 -7.83
C CYS A 406 30.18 11.96 -7.71
N PRO A 407 30.42 11.12 -8.73
CA PRO A 407 31.50 10.12 -8.72
C PRO A 407 32.89 10.71 -8.58
N SER A 408 33.19 11.81 -9.27
CA SER A 408 34.53 12.42 -9.26
C SER A 408 34.96 12.98 -7.90
N THR A 409 34.02 13.51 -7.11
CA THR A 409 34.30 14.08 -5.78
C THR A 409 33.88 13.18 -4.62
N ARG A 410 33.09 12.13 -4.89
CA ARG A 410 32.48 11.23 -3.91
C ARG A 410 31.59 11.97 -2.91
N GLN A 411 30.81 12.91 -3.43
CA GLN A 411 29.89 13.72 -2.66
C GLN A 411 28.45 13.46 -3.12
N VAL A 412 27.52 13.58 -2.19
CA VAL A 412 26.09 13.65 -2.49
C VAL A 412 25.63 15.09 -2.28
N PHE A 413 25.14 15.71 -3.33
CA PHE A 413 24.58 17.05 -3.29
C PHE A 413 23.09 16.95 -2.92
N LEU A 414 22.71 17.48 -1.77
CA LEU A 414 21.35 17.46 -1.27
C LEU A 414 20.70 18.84 -1.47
N ASP A 415 19.56 18.90 -2.15
CA ASP A 415 18.75 20.10 -2.27
C ASP A 415 18.11 20.39 -0.89
N ASP A 416 18.69 21.30 -0.11
CA ASP A 416 18.25 21.58 1.27
C ASP A 416 16.84 22.19 1.31
N PRO A 417 16.46 23.15 0.42
CA PRO A 417 15.08 23.61 0.32
C PRO A 417 14.07 22.49 0.05
N LEU A 418 14.34 21.60 -0.90
CA LEU A 418 13.46 20.49 -1.22
C LEU A 418 13.40 19.47 -0.07
N ALA A 419 14.54 19.11 0.51
CA ALA A 419 14.60 18.20 1.66
C ALA A 419 13.80 18.73 2.86
N ARG A 420 13.85 20.03 3.15
CA ARG A 420 13.01 20.66 4.19
C ARG A 420 11.53 20.63 3.84
N SER A 421 11.17 20.81 2.56
CA SER A 421 9.78 20.71 2.12
C SER A 421 9.28 19.29 2.34
N ARG A 422 10.00 18.28 1.86
CA ARG A 422 9.64 16.85 2.02
C ARG A 422 9.56 16.44 3.48
N TYR A 423 10.49 16.93 4.31
CA TYR A 423 10.43 16.76 5.76
C TYR A 423 9.14 17.33 6.37
N GLY A 424 8.74 18.52 5.95
CA GLY A 424 7.52 19.14 6.45
C GLY A 424 6.23 18.52 5.90
N ASP A 425 6.27 17.97 4.69
CA ASP A 425 5.11 17.40 4.01
C ASP A 425 4.84 15.95 4.46
N PHE A 426 5.90 15.16 4.66
CA PHE A 426 5.80 13.72 4.92
C PHE A 426 6.48 13.31 6.21
N GLY A 427 7.73 13.73 6.42
CA GLY A 427 8.51 13.42 7.62
C GLY A 427 9.98 13.13 7.34
N ASP A 428 10.70 12.62 8.33
CA ASP A 428 12.15 12.44 8.32
C ASP A 428 12.61 11.35 7.36
N PHE A 429 11.84 10.27 7.21
CA PHE A 429 12.17 9.20 6.28
C PHE A 429 12.02 9.65 4.83
N ALA A 430 11.24 10.70 4.54
CA ALA A 430 11.27 11.32 3.21
C ALA A 430 12.67 11.84 2.85
N VAL A 431 13.38 12.44 3.81
CA VAL A 431 14.78 12.88 3.63
C VAL A 431 15.71 11.67 3.55
N ALA A 432 15.45 10.64 4.35
CA ALA A 432 16.21 9.40 4.32
C ALA A 432 16.11 8.68 2.98
N TYR A 433 14.92 8.65 2.36
CA TYR A 433 14.67 8.12 1.03
C TYR A 433 15.52 8.84 -0.03
N MET A 434 15.53 10.17 -0.01
CA MET A 434 16.33 10.98 -0.95
C MET A 434 17.83 10.60 -0.85
N LEU A 435 18.35 10.51 0.37
CA LEU A 435 19.75 10.12 0.61
C LEU A 435 20.01 8.67 0.19
N ALA A 436 19.12 7.74 0.54
CA ALA A 436 19.24 6.33 0.18
C ALA A 436 19.31 6.14 -1.34
N ALA A 437 18.46 6.85 -2.10
CA ALA A 437 18.50 6.82 -3.57
C ALA A 437 19.85 7.28 -4.12
N ALA A 438 20.45 8.36 -3.60
CA ALA A 438 21.77 8.81 -4.03
C ALA A 438 22.90 7.83 -3.67
N TRP A 439 22.80 7.13 -2.55
CA TRP A 439 23.76 6.06 -2.20
C TRP A 439 23.56 4.82 -3.07
N SER A 440 22.33 4.49 -3.43
CA SER A 440 22.01 3.43 -4.39
C SER A 440 22.60 3.75 -5.77
N GLU A 441 22.56 5.01 -6.22
CA GLU A 441 23.27 5.43 -7.44
C GLU A 441 24.78 5.20 -7.35
N ALA A 442 25.39 5.53 -6.21
CA ALA A 442 26.81 5.29 -5.97
C ALA A 442 27.16 3.80 -5.97
N ALA A 443 26.29 2.95 -5.40
CA ALA A 443 26.45 1.50 -5.43
C ALA A 443 26.34 0.95 -6.85
N GLN A 444 25.35 1.41 -7.63
CA GLN A 444 25.19 1.05 -9.03
C GLN A 444 26.41 1.45 -9.88
N VAL A 445 27.01 2.63 -9.63
CA VAL A 445 28.28 3.03 -10.25
C VAL A 445 29.42 2.10 -9.83
N ALA A 446 29.51 1.75 -8.54
CA ALA A 446 30.58 0.90 -8.02
C ALA A 446 30.57 -0.53 -8.57
N ILE A 447 29.38 -1.09 -8.84
CA ILE A 447 29.22 -2.42 -9.46
C ILE A 447 29.26 -2.38 -10.99
N GLY A 448 29.36 -1.19 -11.59
CA GLY A 448 29.39 -1.03 -13.05
C GLY A 448 28.07 -1.33 -13.74
N SER A 449 26.94 -1.11 -13.05
CA SER A 449 25.59 -1.35 -13.59
C SER A 449 25.40 -0.63 -14.94
N PRO A 450 24.99 -1.34 -16.02
CA PRO A 450 24.78 -0.75 -17.33
C PRO A 450 23.42 -0.04 -17.46
N LEU A 451 22.53 -0.19 -16.46
CA LEU A 451 21.17 0.32 -16.47
C LEU A 451 21.13 1.85 -16.64
N ARG A 452 20.05 2.32 -17.24
CA ARG A 452 19.74 3.72 -17.53
C ARG A 452 18.28 4.01 -17.21
N ASP A 453 17.96 5.29 -17.12
CA ASP A 453 16.58 5.78 -17.10
C ASP A 453 15.73 5.02 -16.06
N GLU A 454 14.49 4.63 -16.39
CA GLU A 454 13.58 3.96 -15.44
C GLU A 454 14.19 2.70 -14.80
N ASP A 455 14.76 1.78 -15.59
CA ASP A 455 15.33 0.53 -15.07
C ASP A 455 16.36 0.81 -13.94
N ARG A 456 17.18 1.86 -14.14
CA ARG A 456 18.17 2.26 -13.15
C ARG A 456 17.52 2.88 -11.92
N ALA A 457 16.50 3.72 -12.11
CA ALA A 457 15.78 4.37 -11.03
C ALA A 457 15.05 3.36 -10.13
N LEU A 458 14.39 2.36 -10.73
CA LEU A 458 13.69 1.29 -10.01
C LEU A 458 14.65 0.40 -9.20
N VAL A 459 15.84 0.10 -9.75
CA VAL A 459 16.90 -0.54 -8.97
C VAL A 459 17.35 0.32 -7.80
N SER A 460 17.46 1.64 -7.99
CA SER A 460 17.79 2.56 -6.90
C SER A 460 16.72 2.60 -5.81
N ASP A 461 15.43 2.51 -6.16
CA ASP A 461 14.34 2.39 -5.19
C ASP A 461 14.40 1.06 -4.44
N CYS A 462 14.61 -0.05 -5.15
CA CYS A 462 14.76 -1.37 -4.52
C CYS A 462 15.93 -1.39 -3.55
N PHE A 463 17.09 -0.88 -3.95
CA PHE A 463 18.24 -0.80 -3.06
C PHE A 463 18.02 0.12 -1.85
N SER A 464 17.24 1.19 -2.02
CA SER A 464 16.82 2.03 -0.89
C SER A 464 15.93 1.27 0.08
N GLY A 465 15.02 0.44 -0.42
CA GLY A 465 14.23 -0.49 0.39
C GLY A 465 15.07 -1.58 1.06
N ALA A 466 16.06 -2.12 0.37
CA ALA A 466 16.98 -3.11 0.92
C ALA A 466 17.83 -2.56 2.07
N TRP A 467 18.17 -1.28 2.02
CA TRP A 467 18.76 -0.57 3.14
C TRP A 467 17.76 -0.41 4.29
N ALA A 468 16.54 0.08 3.99
CA ALA A 468 15.47 0.24 4.97
C ALA A 468 15.15 -1.07 5.71
N ALA A 469 15.20 -2.22 5.02
CA ALA A 469 15.04 -3.55 5.62
C ALA A 469 16.00 -3.81 6.80
N THR A 470 17.19 -3.23 6.79
CA THR A 470 18.18 -3.39 7.87
C THR A 470 17.87 -2.56 9.11
N LEU A 471 16.98 -1.57 8.98
CA LEU A 471 16.51 -0.70 10.05
C LEU A 471 15.25 -1.23 10.72
N VAL A 472 14.53 -2.15 10.06
CA VAL A 472 13.33 -2.79 10.62
C VAL A 472 13.73 -3.59 11.86
N PRO A 473 13.16 -3.29 13.04
CA PRO A 473 13.48 -4.04 14.24
C PRO A 473 12.98 -5.49 14.12
N GLY A 474 13.78 -6.45 14.59
CA GLY A 474 13.35 -7.83 14.76
C GLY A 474 12.29 -7.99 15.86
N GLU A 475 11.76 -9.20 16.04
CA GLU A 475 10.75 -9.50 17.07
C GLU A 475 11.21 -9.19 18.51
N ASP A 476 12.53 -9.16 18.74
CA ASP A 476 13.16 -8.79 20.01
C ASP A 476 13.41 -7.28 20.16
N GLY A 477 12.97 -6.48 19.18
CA GLY A 477 13.17 -5.03 19.12
C GLY A 477 14.60 -4.61 18.74
N ALA A 478 15.48 -5.56 18.39
CA ALA A 478 16.84 -5.27 17.97
C ALA A 478 16.93 -5.09 16.45
N SER A 479 17.64 -4.05 16.00
CA SER A 479 18.01 -3.90 14.59
C SER A 479 19.11 -4.90 14.21
N ALA A 480 19.04 -5.41 12.98
CA ALA A 480 20.07 -6.25 12.39
C ALA A 480 21.33 -5.45 11.98
N ALA A 481 21.23 -4.12 11.91
CA ALA A 481 22.34 -3.23 11.58
C ALA A 481 23.29 -3.01 12.78
N ALA A 482 24.55 -2.70 12.48
CA ALA A 482 25.56 -2.37 13.49
C ALA A 482 25.37 -0.97 14.13
N THR A 483 24.31 -0.26 13.75
CA THR A 483 23.97 1.11 14.14
C THR A 483 22.72 1.12 15.02
N SER A 484 22.52 2.20 15.78
CA SER A 484 21.35 2.39 16.65
C SER A 484 20.15 3.02 15.91
N VAL A 485 20.13 2.97 14.58
CA VAL A 485 19.06 3.54 13.75
C VAL A 485 18.04 2.45 13.50
N ILE A 486 16.77 2.77 13.74
CA ILE A 486 15.65 1.86 13.57
C ILE A 486 14.54 2.62 12.85
N ILE A 487 13.72 1.88 12.11
CA ILE A 487 12.47 2.41 11.57
C ILE A 487 11.47 2.57 12.72
N GLU A 488 10.82 3.72 12.78
CA GLU A 488 9.68 4.00 13.64
C GLU A 488 8.36 3.84 12.85
N PRO A 489 7.23 3.66 13.55
CA PRO A 489 5.91 3.83 12.94
C PRO A 489 5.84 5.09 12.08
N GLY A 490 5.36 4.96 10.85
CA GLY A 490 5.22 6.08 9.91
C GLY A 490 6.34 6.17 8.87
N ASP A 491 7.58 5.81 9.19
CA ASP A 491 8.74 5.97 8.29
C ASP A 491 8.53 5.34 6.90
N LEU A 492 8.00 4.12 6.86
CA LEU A 492 7.72 3.45 5.59
C LEU A 492 6.53 4.07 4.85
N ASP A 493 5.57 4.65 5.56
CA ASP A 493 4.48 5.41 4.94
C ASP A 493 5.00 6.71 4.32
N GLU A 494 5.98 7.35 4.96
CA GLU A 494 6.69 8.51 4.42
C GLU A 494 7.48 8.15 3.16
N ALA A 495 8.08 6.95 3.12
CA ALA A 495 8.72 6.42 1.92
C ALA A 495 7.71 6.23 0.78
N ILE A 496 6.55 5.62 1.05
CA ILE A 496 5.47 5.44 0.06
C ILE A 496 4.99 6.80 -0.47
N GLN A 497 4.75 7.77 0.42
CA GLN A 497 4.32 9.12 0.04
C GLN A 497 5.40 9.86 -0.77
N THR A 498 6.68 9.67 -0.43
CA THR A 498 7.80 10.25 -1.17
C THR A 498 7.93 9.66 -2.57
N ALA A 499 7.86 8.33 -2.71
CA ALA A 499 7.86 7.65 -4.00
C ALA A 499 6.68 8.12 -4.88
N LEU A 500 5.50 8.28 -4.29
CA LEU A 500 4.33 8.83 -4.95
C LEU A 500 4.51 10.28 -5.42
N ALA A 501 5.24 11.10 -4.65
CA ALA A 501 5.45 12.51 -4.95
C ALA A 501 6.59 12.77 -5.95
N VAL A 502 7.42 11.78 -6.23
CA VAL A 502 8.58 11.89 -7.13
C VAL A 502 8.45 11.03 -8.39
N GLY A 503 7.61 9.99 -8.38
CA GLY A 503 7.40 9.16 -9.57
C GLY A 503 6.82 9.92 -10.76
N ASP A 504 7.10 9.38 -11.95
CA ASP A 504 6.69 9.95 -13.22
C ASP A 504 5.17 10.16 -13.28
N ASP A 505 4.73 11.23 -13.93
CA ASP A 505 3.29 11.55 -14.03
C ASP A 505 2.54 10.55 -14.92
N SER A 506 3.26 9.85 -15.79
CA SER A 506 2.77 8.75 -16.62
C SER A 506 3.86 7.71 -16.84
N SER A 507 3.46 6.44 -16.98
CA SER A 507 4.32 5.31 -17.40
C SER A 507 5.02 5.53 -18.75
N SER A 508 4.59 6.52 -19.53
CA SER A 508 5.21 6.86 -20.81
C SER A 508 6.38 7.86 -20.72
N GLU A 509 6.63 8.45 -19.54
CA GLU A 509 7.79 9.32 -19.33
C GLU A 509 9.09 8.50 -19.22
N ASP A 510 9.04 7.32 -18.58
CA ASP A 510 10.11 6.30 -18.57
C ASP A 510 11.46 6.88 -18.09
N VAL A 511 11.43 7.64 -16.98
CA VAL A 511 12.62 8.28 -16.38
C VAL A 511 12.85 7.78 -14.96
N LEU A 512 11.85 7.90 -14.09
CA LEU A 512 11.92 7.49 -12.69
C LEU A 512 11.07 6.28 -12.38
N GLY A 513 10.19 5.90 -13.32
CA GLY A 513 9.12 4.93 -13.12
C GLY A 513 7.89 5.61 -12.52
N SER A 514 6.72 5.03 -12.79
CA SER A 514 5.48 5.50 -12.19
C SER A 514 5.52 5.33 -10.66
N PRO A 515 4.72 6.11 -9.90
CA PRO A 515 4.54 5.88 -8.46
C PRO A 515 4.32 4.42 -8.08
N PHE A 516 3.56 3.69 -8.90
CA PHE A 516 3.28 2.28 -8.68
C PHE A 516 4.53 1.41 -8.78
N GLU A 517 5.36 1.60 -9.81
CA GLU A 517 6.61 0.85 -10.01
C GLU A 517 7.66 1.18 -8.95
N LYS A 518 7.79 2.47 -8.57
CA LYS A 518 8.73 2.90 -7.53
C LYS A 518 8.39 2.29 -6.18
N ILE A 519 7.11 2.34 -5.79
CA ILE A 519 6.65 1.73 -4.54
C ILE A 519 6.84 0.21 -4.58
N ALA A 520 6.51 -0.46 -5.69
CA ALA A 520 6.72 -1.90 -5.83
C ALA A 520 8.20 -2.29 -5.68
N SER A 521 9.10 -1.52 -6.32
CA SER A 521 10.54 -1.75 -6.28
C SER A 521 11.09 -1.52 -4.87
N PHE A 522 10.75 -0.40 -4.23
CA PHE A 522 11.12 -0.12 -2.85
C PHE A 522 10.65 -1.24 -1.90
N ARG A 523 9.39 -1.67 -2.01
CA ARG A 523 8.84 -2.76 -1.20
C ARG A 523 9.55 -4.10 -1.42
N ALA A 524 9.90 -4.43 -2.66
CA ALA A 524 10.68 -5.64 -2.94
C ALA A 524 12.01 -5.63 -2.20
N GLY A 525 12.66 -4.47 -2.12
CA GLY A 525 13.86 -4.25 -1.31
C GLY A 525 13.61 -4.41 0.19
N VAL A 526 12.55 -3.79 0.73
CA VAL A 526 12.20 -3.90 2.16
C VAL A 526 11.96 -5.35 2.57
N LEU A 527 11.23 -6.11 1.75
CA LEU A 527 10.80 -7.48 2.06
C LEU A 527 11.89 -8.53 1.75
N GLY A 528 12.73 -8.30 0.74
CA GLY A 528 13.68 -9.28 0.23
C GLY A 528 15.15 -8.88 0.35
N GLY A 529 15.44 -7.70 0.88
CA GLY A 529 16.80 -7.17 1.00
C GLY A 529 17.50 -7.01 -0.34
N VAL A 530 18.83 -6.95 -0.31
CA VAL A 530 19.66 -6.73 -1.52
C VAL A 530 19.50 -7.86 -2.54
N ASP A 531 19.25 -9.09 -2.09
CA ASP A 531 19.13 -10.24 -3.00
C ASP A 531 17.90 -10.13 -3.90
N ALA A 532 16.76 -9.61 -3.41
CA ALA A 532 15.59 -9.35 -4.25
C ALA A 532 15.84 -8.30 -5.34
N CYS A 533 16.73 -7.35 -5.09
CA CYS A 533 17.08 -6.32 -6.06
C CYS A 533 18.06 -6.81 -7.14
N ARG A 534 18.78 -7.91 -6.90
CA ARG A 534 19.76 -8.44 -7.87
C ARG A 534 19.10 -8.93 -9.15
N ASP A 535 17.88 -9.46 -9.05
CA ASP A 535 17.13 -9.93 -10.21
C ASP A 535 16.75 -8.78 -11.17
N LEU A 536 16.82 -7.53 -10.69
CA LEU A 536 16.61 -6.32 -11.48
C LEU A 536 17.90 -5.81 -12.15
N VAL A 537 19.07 -6.28 -11.73
CA VAL A 537 20.37 -5.88 -12.29
C VAL A 537 20.87 -6.99 -13.24
N PRO A 538 20.98 -6.73 -14.56
CA PRO A 538 21.49 -7.72 -15.50
C PRO A 538 22.92 -8.18 -15.17
N ASP A 539 23.19 -9.48 -15.33
CA ASP A 539 24.50 -10.13 -15.12
C ASP A 539 25.66 -9.52 -15.95
#